data_AF-A0A535SJR2-F1
#
_entry.id   AF-A0A535SJR2-F1
#
_cell.length_a   1.000
_cell.length_b   1.000
_cell.length_c   1.000
_cell.angle_alpha   90.00
_cell.angle_beta   90.00
_cell.angle_gamma   90.00
#
_symmetry.space_group_name_H-M   'P 1'
#
loop_
_entity.id
_entity.type
_entity.pdbx_description
1 polymer ?
#
loop_
_entity_poly.entity_id
_entity_poly.type
_entity_poly.pdbx_seq_one_letter_code
_entity_poly.pdbx_strand_id
1 'polypeptide(L)'
;LRKAGKQEQIMILEASLQGSCQVVVDITSRFLFEQRVFEARKQRELSIDELNTLMQEAQRETYGDGLDESALHPYMWAMKPHYYSTEVSFYNYPYMFGLLFGLGLYAQYQQDPEKFKQGYDALLSSTGLADAATLAAEFGIDIRSADFWRASLDIVREDIERFEELTR
;
A
#
# COMPACT_ATOMS: atom_id res chain seq x y z
N LEU A 1 -11.05 16.20 -10.06
CA LEU A 1 -9.90 16.59 -10.91
C LEU A 1 -10.30 17.33 -12.19
N ARG A 2 -11.03 16.74 -13.16
CA ARG A 2 -11.27 17.35 -14.49
C ARG A 2 -11.95 18.73 -14.53
N LYS A 3 -12.66 19.13 -13.46
CA LYS A 3 -13.34 20.44 -13.35
C LYS A 3 -12.62 21.43 -12.43
N ALA A 4 -11.54 21.00 -11.76
CA ALA A 4 -10.80 21.79 -10.79
C ALA A 4 -9.80 22.71 -11.49
N GLY A 5 -9.48 23.86 -10.88
CA GLY A 5 -8.41 24.74 -11.37
C GLY A 5 -7.03 24.07 -11.26
N LYS A 6 -6.02 24.59 -11.98
CA LYS A 6 -4.65 24.01 -11.96
C LYS A 6 -4.11 23.85 -10.54
N GLN A 7 -4.17 24.89 -9.72
CA GLN A 7 -3.66 24.86 -8.34
C GLN A 7 -4.41 23.85 -7.47
N GLU A 8 -5.73 23.75 -7.64
CA GLU A 8 -6.57 22.81 -6.91
C GLU A 8 -6.26 21.35 -7.32
N GLN A 9 -6.02 21.09 -8.60
CA GLN A 9 -5.58 19.77 -9.06
C GLN A 9 -4.25 19.36 -8.41
N ILE A 10 -3.26 20.27 -8.38
CA ILE A 10 -1.96 20.02 -7.76
C ILE A 10 -2.14 19.64 -6.29
N MET A 11 -2.92 20.40 -5.51
CA MET A 11 -3.13 20.13 -4.08
C MET A 11 -3.84 18.79 -3.84
N ILE A 12 -4.85 18.44 -4.65
CA ILE A 12 -5.56 17.16 -4.53
C ILE A 12 -4.63 15.99 -4.85
N LEU A 13 -3.86 16.09 -5.94
CA LEU A 13 -2.92 15.06 -6.36
C LEU A 13 -1.79 14.90 -5.34
N GLU A 14 -1.20 15.99 -4.86
CA GLU A 14 -0.16 15.94 -3.82
C GLU A 14 -0.64 15.18 -2.59
N ALA A 15 -1.82 15.53 -2.06
CA ALA A 15 -2.38 14.85 -0.89
C ALA A 15 -2.64 13.36 -1.14
N SER A 16 -3.18 13.01 -2.32
CA SER A 16 -3.43 11.61 -2.73
C SER A 16 -2.13 10.81 -2.85
N LEU A 17 -1.11 11.40 -3.48
CA LEU A 17 0.19 10.76 -3.72
C LEU A 17 0.99 10.61 -2.44
N GLN A 18 0.96 11.58 -1.53
CA GLN A 18 1.55 11.46 -0.20
C GLN A 18 0.90 10.31 0.59
N GLY A 19 -0.43 10.22 0.56
CA GLY A 19 -1.16 9.11 1.18
C GLY A 19 -0.79 7.76 0.57
N SER A 20 -0.72 7.68 -0.76
CA SER A 20 -0.35 6.45 -1.48
C SER A 20 1.10 6.04 -1.17
N CYS A 21 2.03 6.98 -1.11
CA CYS A 21 3.42 6.72 -0.72
C CYS A 21 3.49 6.17 0.71
N GLN A 22 2.78 6.78 1.66
CA GLN A 22 2.73 6.30 3.04
C GLN A 22 2.10 4.90 3.14
N VAL A 23 1.09 4.58 2.35
CA VAL A 23 0.38 3.30 2.47
C VAL A 23 1.04 2.18 1.67
N VAL A 24 1.72 2.48 0.57
CA VAL A 24 2.39 1.47 -0.28
C VAL A 24 3.86 1.34 0.09
N VAL A 25 4.62 2.44 0.09
CA VAL A 25 6.08 2.39 0.27
C VAL A 25 6.46 2.16 1.74
N ASP A 26 5.96 2.99 2.67
CA ASP A 26 6.27 2.83 4.11
C ASP A 26 5.78 1.49 4.64
N ILE A 27 4.56 1.07 4.29
CA ILE A 27 4.03 -0.21 4.78
C ILE A 27 4.81 -1.40 4.22
N THR A 28 5.27 -1.35 2.96
CA THR A 28 6.16 -2.38 2.42
C THR A 28 7.46 -2.44 3.21
N SER A 29 8.06 -1.30 3.57
CA SER A 29 9.27 -1.24 4.41
C SER A 29 9.04 -1.93 5.75
N ARG A 30 7.90 -1.62 6.37
CA ARG A 30 7.51 -2.15 7.67
C ARG A 30 7.21 -3.66 7.61
N PHE A 31 6.60 -4.12 6.53
CA PHE A 31 6.38 -5.55 6.27
C PHE A 31 7.69 -6.31 6.13
N LEU A 32 8.62 -5.81 5.30
CA LEU A 32 9.94 -6.43 5.11
C LEU A 32 10.74 -6.46 6.42
N PHE A 33 10.74 -5.36 7.17
CA PHE A 33 11.36 -5.30 8.49
C PHE A 33 10.79 -6.36 9.44
N GLU A 34 9.46 -6.40 9.61
CA GLU A 34 8.80 -7.32 10.54
C GLU A 34 9.04 -8.79 10.15
N GLN A 35 8.97 -9.11 8.86
CA GLN A 35 9.29 -10.44 8.33
C GLN A 35 10.73 -10.84 8.66
N ARG A 36 11.71 -9.95 8.45
CA ARG A 36 13.13 -10.21 8.73
C ARG A 36 13.40 -10.40 10.21
N VAL A 37 12.77 -9.58 11.06
CA VAL A 37 12.86 -9.71 12.52
C VAL A 37 12.33 -11.08 12.96
N PHE A 38 11.16 -11.49 12.46
CA PHE A 38 10.58 -12.79 12.82
C PHE A 38 11.43 -13.96 12.35
N GLU A 39 12.01 -13.89 11.14
CA GLU A 39 12.90 -14.94 10.66
C GLU A 39 14.18 -15.04 11.50
N ALA A 40 14.82 -13.90 11.80
CA ALA A 40 16.05 -13.87 12.59
C ALA A 40 15.80 -14.30 14.05
N ARG A 41 14.65 -13.92 14.64
CA ARG A 41 14.25 -14.30 16.01
C ARG A 41 13.99 -15.80 16.20
N LYS A 42 13.78 -16.58 15.13
CA LYS A 42 13.74 -18.05 15.22
C LYS A 42 15.07 -18.66 15.65
N GLN A 43 16.18 -17.96 15.37
CA GLN A 43 17.53 -18.47 15.63
C GLN A 43 18.08 -17.99 16.96
N ARG A 44 17.91 -16.69 17.28
CA ARG A 44 18.45 -16.08 18.50
C ARG A 44 17.83 -14.72 18.78
N GLU A 45 18.30 -14.09 19.86
CA GLU A 45 17.99 -12.70 20.14
C GLU A 45 18.76 -11.74 19.22
N LEU A 46 18.14 -10.58 18.96
CA LEU A 46 18.70 -9.52 18.13
C LEU A 46 19.14 -8.34 18.99
N SER A 47 20.32 -7.80 18.69
CA SER A 47 20.80 -6.56 19.27
C SER A 47 20.10 -5.34 18.66
N ILE A 48 20.27 -4.17 19.28
CA ILE A 48 19.78 -2.90 18.75
C ILE A 48 20.39 -2.61 17.37
N ASP A 49 21.68 -2.86 17.19
CA ASP A 49 22.39 -2.61 15.92
C ASP A 49 21.83 -3.48 14.79
N GLU A 50 21.44 -4.71 15.10
CA GLU A 50 20.84 -5.62 14.13
C GLU A 50 19.43 -5.16 13.73
N LEU A 51 18.61 -4.76 14.69
CA LEU A 51 17.28 -4.19 14.41
C LEU A 51 17.38 -2.91 13.58
N ASN A 52 18.33 -2.02 13.91
CA ASN A 52 18.62 -0.81 13.15
C ASN A 52 19.04 -1.14 11.71
N THR A 53 19.90 -2.15 11.54
CA THR A 53 20.37 -2.59 10.22
C THR A 53 19.21 -3.11 9.38
N LEU A 54 18.38 -4.02 9.92
CA LEU A 54 17.21 -4.55 9.22
C LEU A 54 16.23 -3.45 8.81
N MET A 55 16.01 -2.46 9.67
CA MET A 55 15.12 -1.33 9.40
C MET A 55 15.67 -0.41 8.30
N GLN A 56 16.96 -0.14 8.28
CA GLN A 56 17.56 0.64 7.20
C GLN A 56 17.59 -0.13 5.88
N GLU A 57 17.87 -1.43 5.89
CA GLU A 57 17.81 -2.27 4.70
C GLU A 57 16.41 -2.30 4.10
N ALA A 58 15.37 -2.42 4.94
CA ALA A 58 13.99 -2.35 4.49
C ALA A 58 13.66 -0.97 3.87
N GLN A 59 14.07 0.13 4.51
CA GLN A 59 13.89 1.47 3.96
C GLN A 59 14.60 1.64 2.60
N ARG A 60 15.85 1.19 2.45
CA ARG A 60 16.59 1.28 1.18
C ARG A 60 15.91 0.50 0.05
N GLU A 61 15.41 -0.70 0.36
CA GLU A 61 14.77 -1.55 -0.66
C GLU A 61 13.44 -0.97 -1.15
N THR A 62 12.69 -0.29 -0.28
CA THR A 62 11.34 0.19 -0.65
C THR A 62 11.31 1.62 -1.12
N TYR A 63 12.07 2.52 -0.48
CA TYR A 63 12.13 3.91 -0.89
C TYR A 63 13.08 4.14 -2.07
N GLY A 64 14.04 3.23 -2.29
CA GLY A 64 14.99 3.30 -3.40
C GLY A 64 15.79 4.60 -3.38
N ASP A 65 15.90 5.24 -4.55
CA ASP A 65 16.56 6.52 -4.75
C ASP A 65 15.67 7.74 -4.43
N GLY A 66 14.41 7.52 -4.02
CA GLY A 66 13.47 8.57 -3.64
C GLY A 66 13.68 9.14 -2.23
N LEU A 67 14.48 8.48 -1.38
CA LEU A 67 14.79 8.92 -0.02
C LEU A 67 16.28 9.24 0.11
N ASP A 68 16.59 10.43 0.65
CA ASP A 68 17.95 10.83 0.98
C ASP A 68 18.55 9.85 2.02
N GLU A 69 19.78 9.38 1.80
CA GLU A 69 20.46 8.46 2.72
C GLU A 69 20.57 9.03 4.14
N SER A 70 20.72 10.35 4.28
CA SER A 70 20.77 11.04 5.58
C SER A 70 19.42 11.07 6.30
N ALA A 71 18.32 10.81 5.59
CA ALA A 71 16.98 10.73 6.13
C ALA A 71 16.59 9.30 6.57
N LEU A 72 17.42 8.29 6.30
CA LEU A 72 17.20 6.93 6.81
C LEU A 72 17.11 6.93 8.33
N HIS A 73 16.03 6.36 8.87
CA HIS A 73 15.79 6.38 10.30
C HIS A 73 16.02 4.98 10.90
N PRO A 74 17.21 4.69 11.49
CA PRO A 74 17.50 3.37 12.04
C PRO A 74 16.54 2.95 13.15
N TYR A 75 16.13 3.89 14.00
CA TYR A 75 15.23 3.65 15.13
C TYR A 75 13.74 3.75 14.77
N MET A 76 13.37 3.79 13.49
CA MET A 76 11.96 3.86 13.11
C MET A 76 11.16 2.67 13.67
N TRP A 77 11.80 1.51 13.87
CA TRP A 77 11.16 0.37 14.52
C TRP A 77 10.81 0.62 15.98
N ALA A 78 11.59 1.43 16.70
CA ALA A 78 11.39 1.69 18.12
C ALA A 78 10.16 2.57 18.41
N MET A 79 9.76 3.41 17.44
CA MET A 79 8.71 4.40 17.64
C MET A 79 7.34 4.01 17.05
N LYS A 80 7.23 2.83 16.43
CA LYS A 80 5.95 2.35 15.86
C LYS A 80 5.28 1.39 16.86
N PRO A 81 4.17 1.80 17.51
CA PRO A 81 3.54 0.99 18.56
C PRO A 81 3.04 -0.37 18.05
N HIS A 82 2.69 -0.46 16.76
CA HIS A 82 2.15 -1.68 16.15
C HIS A 82 3.07 -2.90 16.27
N TYR A 83 4.40 -2.74 16.33
CA TYR A 83 5.32 -3.87 16.49
C TYR A 83 5.28 -4.51 17.88
N TYR A 84 4.71 -3.80 18.85
CA TYR A 84 4.64 -4.22 20.26
C TYR A 84 3.25 -4.77 20.63
N SER A 85 2.32 -4.80 19.68
CA SER A 85 1.01 -5.43 19.82
C SER A 85 1.10 -6.90 19.39
N THR A 86 1.43 -7.79 20.34
CA THR A 86 1.67 -9.22 20.07
C THR A 86 0.46 -9.98 19.52
N GLU A 87 -0.74 -9.42 19.64
CA GLU A 87 -1.98 -10.00 19.11
C GLU A 87 -2.18 -9.71 17.61
N VAL A 88 -1.46 -8.73 17.05
CA VAL A 88 -1.73 -8.22 15.69
C VAL A 88 -0.44 -7.98 14.89
N SER A 89 0.26 -9.07 14.57
CA SER A 89 1.40 -9.02 13.64
C SER A 89 0.98 -8.55 12.25
N PHE A 90 1.90 -7.90 11.54
CA PHE A 90 1.67 -7.33 10.21
C PHE A 90 0.46 -6.38 10.15
N TYR A 91 0.14 -5.70 11.26
CA TYR A 91 -1.00 -4.80 11.41
C TYR A 91 -1.17 -3.79 10.26
N ASN A 92 -0.06 -3.37 9.66
CA ASN A 92 -0.05 -2.34 8.63
C ASN A 92 -0.48 -2.87 7.26
N TYR A 93 -0.24 -4.16 7.00
CA TYR A 93 -0.52 -4.77 5.69
C TYR A 93 -1.98 -4.60 5.24
N PRO A 94 -3.01 -4.76 6.10
CA PRO A 94 -4.40 -4.48 5.74
C PRO A 94 -4.67 -3.08 5.15
N TYR A 95 -3.93 -2.03 5.55
CA TYR A 95 -4.10 -0.71 4.93
C TYR A 95 -3.63 -0.69 3.48
N MET A 96 -2.47 -1.30 3.21
CA MET A 96 -1.93 -1.44 1.85
C MET A 96 -2.87 -2.28 0.99
N PHE A 97 -3.34 -3.42 1.52
CA PHE A 97 -4.33 -4.25 0.86
C PHE A 97 -5.61 -3.46 0.56
N GLY A 98 -6.17 -2.74 1.53
CA GLY A 98 -7.40 -1.98 1.37
C GLY A 98 -7.29 -0.88 0.31
N LEU A 99 -6.21 -0.09 0.33
CA LEU A 99 -5.96 0.94 -0.68
C LEU A 99 -5.87 0.32 -2.08
N LEU A 100 -4.99 -0.66 -2.26
CA LEU A 100 -4.76 -1.26 -3.58
C LEU A 100 -5.97 -2.05 -4.07
N PHE A 101 -6.72 -2.72 -3.18
CA PHE A 101 -7.96 -3.39 -3.53
C PHE A 101 -9.01 -2.39 -4.01
N GLY A 102 -9.18 -1.28 -3.29
CA GLY A 102 -10.09 -0.19 -3.70
C GLY A 102 -9.72 0.42 -5.05
N LEU A 103 -8.44 0.69 -5.30
CA LEU A 103 -7.95 1.17 -6.60
C LEU A 103 -8.14 0.14 -7.71
N GLY A 104 -7.97 -1.16 -7.41
CA GLY A 104 -8.20 -2.24 -8.37
C GLY A 104 -9.69 -2.37 -8.74
N LEU A 105 -10.59 -2.23 -7.78
CA LEU A 105 -12.02 -2.11 -8.04
C LEU A 105 -12.35 -0.88 -8.89
N TYR A 106 -11.69 0.26 -8.63
CA TYR A 106 -11.85 1.46 -9.44
C TYR A 106 -11.36 1.26 -10.88
N ALA A 107 -10.24 0.57 -11.08
CA ALA A 107 -9.76 0.21 -12.42
C ALA A 107 -10.77 -0.67 -13.18
N GLN A 108 -11.41 -1.65 -12.50
CA GLN A 108 -12.49 -2.45 -13.08
C GLN A 108 -13.70 -1.59 -13.47
N TYR A 109 -14.08 -0.64 -12.60
CA TYR A 109 -15.14 0.32 -12.89
C TYR A 109 -14.83 1.17 -14.13
N GLN A 110 -13.57 1.61 -14.32
CA GLN A 110 -13.19 2.38 -15.50
C GLN A 110 -13.27 1.56 -16.80
N GLN A 111 -13.07 0.24 -16.75
CA GLN A 111 -13.14 -0.64 -17.91
C GLN A 111 -14.59 -0.95 -18.33
N ASP A 112 -15.45 -1.32 -17.38
CA ASP A 112 -16.86 -1.60 -17.64
C ASP A 112 -17.75 -1.13 -16.47
N PRO A 113 -18.17 0.16 -16.49
CA PRO A 113 -18.94 0.76 -15.40
C PRO A 113 -20.28 0.06 -15.14
N GLU A 114 -20.94 -0.42 -16.19
CA GLU A 114 -22.28 -1.00 -16.07
C GLU A 114 -22.21 -2.41 -15.48
N LYS A 115 -21.26 -3.23 -15.93
CA LYS A 115 -21.00 -4.54 -15.32
C LYS A 115 -20.54 -4.39 -13.87
N PHE A 116 -19.69 -3.42 -13.57
CA PHE A 116 -19.22 -3.18 -12.21
C PHE A 116 -20.39 -2.87 -11.27
N LYS A 117 -21.25 -1.92 -11.63
CA LYS A 117 -22.41 -1.54 -10.80
C LYS A 117 -23.34 -2.72 -10.51
N GLN A 118 -23.53 -3.63 -11.47
CA GLN A 118 -24.44 -4.77 -11.32
C GLN A 118 -24.06 -5.74 -10.19
N GLY A 119 -22.76 -5.88 -9.87
CA GLY A 119 -22.33 -6.78 -8.79
C GLY A 119 -21.61 -6.11 -7.63
N TYR A 120 -21.37 -4.79 -7.67
CA TYR A 120 -20.70 -4.09 -6.57
C TYR A 120 -21.50 -4.12 -5.26
N ASP A 121 -22.84 -3.95 -5.33
CA ASP A 121 -23.71 -4.07 -4.16
C ASP A 121 -23.67 -5.48 -3.55
N ALA A 122 -23.58 -6.50 -4.41
CA ALA A 122 -23.43 -7.88 -3.96
C ALA A 122 -22.11 -8.08 -3.20
N LEU A 123 -20.99 -7.60 -3.76
CA LEU A 123 -19.68 -7.63 -3.11
C LEU A 123 -19.68 -6.92 -1.76
N LEU A 124 -20.30 -5.73 -1.68
CA LEU A 124 -20.39 -4.99 -0.41
C LEU A 124 -21.24 -5.75 0.62
N SER A 125 -22.37 -6.31 0.21
CA SER A 125 -23.25 -7.07 1.10
C SER A 125 -22.65 -8.38 1.62
N SER A 126 -21.66 -8.94 0.93
CA SER A 126 -20.97 -10.18 1.33
C SER A 126 -19.72 -9.95 2.19
N THR A 127 -19.39 -8.70 2.51
CA THR A 127 -18.23 -8.36 3.35
C THR A 127 -18.29 -9.09 4.69
N GLY A 128 -17.20 -9.81 5.03
CA GLY A 128 -17.07 -10.57 6.28
C GLY A 128 -17.72 -11.95 6.28
N LEU A 129 -18.37 -12.36 5.18
CA LEU A 129 -18.97 -13.69 5.07
C LEU A 129 -17.98 -14.78 4.61
N ALA A 130 -16.85 -14.40 3.99
CA ALA A 130 -15.77 -15.28 3.58
C ALA A 130 -14.42 -14.54 3.52
N ASP A 131 -13.35 -15.24 3.15
CA ASP A 131 -12.06 -14.61 2.88
C ASP A 131 -12.10 -13.72 1.62
N ALA A 132 -11.17 -12.76 1.55
CA ALA A 132 -11.17 -11.76 0.48
C ALA A 132 -11.05 -12.36 -0.92
N ALA A 133 -10.34 -13.49 -1.09
CA ALA A 133 -10.16 -14.10 -2.40
C ALA A 133 -11.44 -14.80 -2.87
N THR A 134 -12.14 -15.45 -1.94
CA THR A 134 -13.46 -16.04 -2.21
C THR A 134 -14.47 -14.96 -2.61
N LEU A 135 -14.58 -13.87 -1.83
CA LEU A 135 -15.52 -12.78 -2.13
C LEU A 135 -15.19 -12.06 -3.44
N ALA A 136 -13.90 -11.81 -3.72
CA ALA A 136 -13.49 -11.18 -4.97
C ALA A 136 -13.80 -12.07 -6.19
N ALA A 137 -13.61 -13.39 -6.07
CA ALA A 137 -13.88 -14.33 -7.16
C ALA A 137 -15.36 -14.40 -7.53
N GLU A 138 -16.28 -14.25 -6.58
CA GLU A 138 -17.73 -14.12 -6.84
C GLU A 138 -18.07 -12.92 -7.71
N PHE A 139 -17.23 -11.87 -7.65
CA PHE A 139 -17.35 -10.68 -8.48
C PHE A 139 -16.48 -10.74 -9.75
N GLY A 140 -15.90 -11.92 -10.06
CA GLY A 140 -15.08 -12.14 -11.24
C GLY A 140 -13.68 -11.53 -11.16
N ILE A 141 -13.20 -11.24 -9.94
CA ILE A 141 -11.89 -10.65 -9.68
C ILE A 141 -10.96 -11.69 -9.07
N ASP A 142 -9.80 -11.91 -9.70
CA ASP A 142 -8.74 -12.74 -9.13
C ASP A 142 -7.68 -11.86 -8.45
N ILE A 143 -7.81 -11.69 -7.13
CA ILE A 143 -6.84 -10.96 -6.32
C ILE A 143 -5.53 -11.73 -6.07
N ARG A 144 -5.40 -12.98 -6.54
CA ARG A 144 -4.12 -13.70 -6.54
C ARG A 144 -3.31 -13.43 -7.81
N SER A 145 -3.93 -12.80 -8.82
CA SER A 145 -3.23 -12.37 -10.03
C SER A 145 -2.44 -11.09 -9.78
N ALA A 146 -1.19 -11.06 -10.24
CA ALA A 146 -0.37 -9.84 -10.23
C ALA A 146 -0.97 -8.74 -11.10
N ASP A 147 -1.76 -9.08 -12.13
CA ASP A 147 -2.34 -8.11 -13.05
C ASP A 147 -3.41 -7.24 -12.38
N PHE A 148 -4.15 -7.80 -11.41
CA PHE A 148 -5.09 -7.01 -10.61
C PHE A 148 -4.37 -5.91 -9.82
N TRP A 149 -3.27 -6.26 -9.14
CA TRP A 149 -2.50 -5.31 -8.33
C TRP A 149 -1.71 -4.32 -9.19
N ARG A 150 -1.25 -4.72 -10.38
CA ARG A 150 -0.66 -3.80 -11.36
C ARG A 150 -1.67 -2.76 -11.81
N ALA A 151 -2.90 -3.16 -12.11
CA ALA A 151 -3.97 -2.22 -12.48
C ALA A 151 -4.26 -1.21 -11.35
N SER A 152 -4.20 -1.62 -10.08
CA SER A 152 -4.30 -0.71 -8.93
C SER A 152 -3.16 0.33 -8.91
N LEU A 153 -1.92 -0.12 -9.14
CA LEU A 153 -0.74 0.75 -9.15
C LEU A 153 -0.72 1.68 -10.37
N ASP A 154 -1.30 1.28 -11.49
CA ASP A 154 -1.39 2.11 -12.68
C ASP A 154 -2.28 3.34 -12.45
N ILE A 155 -3.32 3.25 -11.59
CA ILE A 155 -4.07 4.45 -11.16
C ILE A 155 -3.16 5.45 -10.44
N VAL A 156 -2.29 4.98 -9.55
CA VAL A 156 -1.32 5.85 -8.86
C VAL A 156 -0.30 6.43 -9.85
N ARG A 157 0.14 5.63 -10.84
CA ARG A 157 1.03 6.08 -11.92
C ARG A 157 0.41 7.22 -12.71
N GLU A 158 -0.86 7.09 -13.12
CA GLU A 158 -1.58 8.15 -13.84
C GLU A 158 -1.66 9.44 -13.03
N ASP A 159 -1.90 9.34 -11.71
CA ASP A 159 -1.90 10.51 -10.81
C ASP A 159 -0.51 11.15 -10.70
N ILE A 160 0.57 10.35 -10.65
CA ILE A 160 1.97 10.84 -10.66
C ILE A 160 2.26 11.58 -11.95
N GLU A 161 2.00 10.95 -13.11
CA GLU A 161 2.23 11.55 -14.43
C GLU A 161 1.48 12.87 -14.56
N ARG A 162 0.22 12.90 -14.10
CA ARG A 162 -0.58 14.12 -14.12
C ARG A 162 -0.03 15.21 -13.20
N PHE A 163 0.46 14.85 -12.02
CA PHE A 163 1.08 15.79 -11.10
C PHE A 163 2.34 16.41 -11.70
N GLU A 164 3.19 15.60 -12.33
CA GLU A 164 4.40 16.08 -13.02
C GLU A 164 4.08 17.03 -14.17
N GLU A 165 3.09 16.71 -15.01
CA GLU A 165 2.63 17.61 -16.09
C GLU A 165 2.21 18.99 -15.60
N LEU A 166 1.61 19.05 -14.40
CA LEU A 166 1.11 20.30 -13.82
C LEU A 166 2.21 21.11 -13.13
N THR A 167 3.29 20.48 -12.69
CA THR A 167 4.33 21.08 -11.83
C THR A 167 5.66 21.34 -12.54
N ARG A 168 5.88 20.72 -13.70
CA ARG A 168 6.94 21.12 -14.65
C ARG A 168 6.61 22.45 -15.32
#